data_AF-A0A519TB85-F1
#
_entry.id   AF-A0A519TB85-F1
#
_cell.length_a   1.000
_cell.length_b   1.000
_cell.length_c   1.000
_cell.angle_alpha   90.00
_cell.angle_beta   90.00
_cell.angle_gamma   90.00
#
_symmetry.space_group_name_H-M   'P 1'
#
loop_
_entity.id
_entity.type
_entity.pdbx_description
1 polymer ?
#
loop_
_entity_poly.entity_id
_entity_poly.type
_entity_poly.pdbx_seq_one_letter_code
_entity_poly.pdbx_strand_id
1 'polypeptide(L)' 'YFMRPDKPYEKTGQVNQVVFLEGLARFKSTWFLYYGTADSKIAVATRPVE' A
#
# COMPACT_ATOMS: atom_id res chain seq x y z
N TYR A 1 -15.06 -1.98 -0.44
CA TYR A 1 -13.71 -2.55 -0.61
C TYR A 1 -12.72 -1.72 0.18
N PHE A 2 -11.81 -2.35 0.94
CA PHE A 2 -10.83 -1.64 1.79
C PHE A 2 -9.68 -1.03 0.98
N MET A 3 -9.01 -1.83 0.15
CA MET A 3 -7.87 -1.41 -0.67
C MET A 3 -7.88 -2.16 -2.01
N ARG A 4 -7.55 -1.47 -3.11
CA ARG A 4 -7.52 -2.01 -4.48
C ARG A 4 -6.59 -1.14 -5.35
N PRO A 5 -6.06 -1.65 -6.48
CA PRO A 5 -5.29 -0.84 -7.41
C PRO A 5 -6.08 0.38 -7.92
N ASP A 6 -5.57 1.58 -7.68
CA ASP A 6 -6.11 2.87 -8.11
C ASP A 6 -5.05 3.73 -8.80
N LYS A 7 -3.83 3.76 -8.26
CA LYS A 7 -2.72 4.55 -8.78
C LYS A 7 -2.02 3.85 -9.94
N PRO A 8 -1.41 4.60 -10.88
CA PRO A 8 -0.72 4.02 -12.03
C PRO A 8 0.31 2.95 -11.65
N TYR A 9 1.04 3.15 -10.55
CA TYR A 9 2.06 2.22 -10.06
C TYR A 9 1.51 0.94 -9.40
N GLU A 10 0.21 0.88 -9.09
CA GLU A 10 -0.48 -0.33 -8.60
C GLU A 10 -1.13 -1.11 -9.75
N LYS A 11 -1.42 -0.42 -10.86
CA LYS A 11 -2.11 -0.97 -12.02
C LYS A 11 -1.15 -1.58 -13.04
N THR A 12 0.04 -0.99 -13.20
CA THR A 12 1.02 -1.42 -14.21
C THR A 12 2.40 -1.65 -13.59
N GLY A 13 2.96 -2.84 -13.84
CA GLY A 13 4.27 -3.26 -13.35
C GLY A 13 4.63 -4.65 -13.86
N GLN A 14 5.45 -5.40 -13.11
CA GLN A 14 5.78 -6.79 -13.39
C GLN A 14 4.53 -7.68 -13.40
N VAL A 15 3.60 -7.42 -12.48
CA VAL A 15 2.26 -8.03 -12.47
C VAL A 15 1.22 -6.93 -12.36
N ASN A 16 0.33 -6.82 -13.34
CA ASN A 16 -0.67 -5.75 -13.37
C ASN A 16 -1.73 -5.93 -12.28
N GLN A 17 -2.30 -4.81 -11.83
CA GLN A 17 -3.44 -4.78 -10.90
C GLN A 17 -3.14 -5.43 -9.53
N VAL A 18 -1.96 -5.16 -8.95
CA VAL A 18 -1.57 -5.69 -7.64
C VAL A 18 -1.43 -4.59 -6.58
N VAL A 19 -2.11 -4.82 -5.46
CA VAL A 19 -1.83 -4.20 -4.16
C VAL A 19 -1.66 -5.35 -3.17
N PHE A 20 -0.46 -5.50 -2.60
CA PHE A 20 -0.13 -6.61 -1.71
C PHE A 20 0.31 -6.09 -0.33
N LEU A 21 -0.54 -6.28 0.68
CA LEU A 21 -0.32 -5.72 2.02
C LEU A 21 0.69 -6.57 2.80
N GLU A 22 1.77 -5.95 3.30
CA GLU A 22 2.90 -6.69 3.88
C GLU A 22 3.24 -6.27 5.32
N GLY A 23 3.07 -4.99 5.66
CA GLY A 23 3.51 -4.47 6.96
C GLY A 23 2.60 -3.38 7.51
N LEU A 24 2.19 -3.52 8.77
CA LEU A 24 1.47 -2.49 9.51
C LEU A 24 2.29 -2.08 10.73
N ALA A 25 2.63 -0.80 10.83
CA ALA A 25 3.37 -0.25 11.95
C ALA A 25 2.61 0.94 12.56
N ARG A 26 2.55 1.00 13.90
CA ARG A 26 2.11 2.19 14.62
C ARG A 26 3.33 2.97 15.08
N PHE A 27 3.47 4.21 14.63
CA PHE A 27 4.58 5.07 15.01
C PHE A 27 4.10 6.50 15.22
N LYS A 28 4.47 7.13 16.35
CA LYS A 28 4.11 8.51 16.69
C LYS A 28 2.63 8.85 16.42
N SER A 29 1.71 8.08 17.00
CA SER A 29 0.25 8.24 16.82
C SER A 29 -0.23 8.22 15.37
N THR A 30 0.48 7.51 14.49
CA THR A 30 0.08 7.28 13.09
C THR A 30 0.24 5.80 12.75
N TRP A 31 -0.73 5.24 12.05
CA TRP A 31 -0.66 3.96 11.37
C TRP A 31 0.02 4.13 10.00
N PHE A 32 0.98 3.26 9.70
CA PHE A 32 1.66 3.14 8.42
C PHE A 32 1.42 1.72 7.88
N LEU A 33 0.73 1.62 6.75
CA LEU A 33 0.50 0.36 6.04
C LEU A 33 1.40 0.34 4.79
N TYR A 34 2.44 -0.48 4.83
CA TYR A 34 3.35 -0.73 3.71
C TYR A 34 2.84 -1.87 2.85
N TYR A 35 2.89 -1.68 1.54
CA TYR A 35 2.36 -2.62 0.57
C TYR A 35 3.16 -2.60 -0.74
N GLY A 36 3.25 -3.75 -1.39
CA GLY A 36 3.78 -3.89 -2.73
C GLY A 36 2.79 -3.44 -3.80
N THR A 37 3.29 -2.87 -4.89
CA THR A 37 2.49 -2.32 -6.01
C THR A 37 2.93 -2.89 -7.34
N ALA A 38 2.00 -3.55 -8.04
CA ALA A 38 2.24 -4.18 -9.35
C ALA A 38 3.52 -5.05 -9.43
N ASP A 39 3.90 -5.69 -8.32
CA ASP A 39 5.17 -6.42 -8.14
C ASP A 39 6.40 -5.62 -8.59
N SER A 40 6.43 -4.31 -8.32
CA SER A 40 7.46 -3.41 -8.87
C SER A 40 7.94 -2.33 -7.91
N LYS A 41 7.10 -1.88 -6.98
CA LYS A 41 7.47 -0.83 -6.01
C LYS A 41 6.85 -1.11 -4.64
N ILE A 42 7.35 -0.41 -3.64
CA ILE A 42 6.78 -0.36 -2.30
C ILE A 42 6.11 1.01 -2.12
N ALA A 43 4.91 1.03 -1.57
CA ALA A 43 4.18 2.24 -1.21
C ALA A 43 3.72 2.17 0.26
N VAL A 44 3.26 3.31 0.78
CA VAL A 44 2.76 3.44 2.16
C VAL A 44 1.47 4.25 2.19
N ALA A 45 0.46 3.75 2.91
CA ALA A 45 -0.75 4.48 3.27
C ALA A 45 -0.69 4.86 4.76
N THR A 46 -1.16 6.05 5.12
CA THR A 46 -1.11 6.55 6.50
C THR A 46 -2.48 6.91 7.05
N ARG A 47 -2.66 6.74 8.36
CA ARG A 47 -3.86 7.19 9.09
C ARG A 47 -3.49 7.59 10.53
N PRO A 48 -3.91 8.75 11.05
CA PRO A 48 -3.77 9.08 12.47
C PRO A 48 -4.45 8.05 13.37
N VAL A 49 -3.88 7.82 14.56
CA VAL A 49 -4.54 7.07 15.64
C VAL A 49 -5.57 8.00 16.26
N GLU A 50 -6.84 7.58 16.25
CA GLU A 50 -7.94 8.23 16.98
C GLU A 50 -7.81 8.03 18.50
#